data_AF-A0AAW8KU51-F1
#
_entry.id   AF-A0AAW8KU51-F1
#
_cell.length_a   1.000
_cell.length_b   1.000
_cell.length_c   1.000
_cell.angle_alpha   90.00
_cell.angle_beta   90.00
_cell.angle_gamma   90.00
#
_symmetry.space_group_name_H-M   'P 1'
#
loop_
_entity.id
_entity.type
_entity.pdbx_description
1 polymer ?
#
loop_
_entity_poly.entity_id
_entity_poly.type
_entity_poly.pdbx_seq_one_letter_code
_entity_poly.pdbx_strand_id
1 'polypeptide(L)'
;MSSLDAFLEHPNSHEKIRQEDYIAGLAKGLALLEAFGTDRQRLNVTQVAERTGISRTAARRYLKTLKYLGYLETDEHYFWLTHRVLRFSSSYLSSAHLPKVAQSFLNLLCAQTSLTFSIVVLDDNEVVPIARSYLPQQDNLRVSPYGMHLGNRLPAHATSTGKVLLAALPEEAQHTWVKNYGL
;
A
#
# COMPACT_ATOMS: atom_id res chain seq x y z
N MET A 1 42.18 -12.03 0.84
CA MET A 1 41.27 -11.03 1.42
C MET A 1 40.04 -10.96 0.53
N SER A 2 39.04 -11.81 0.80
CA SER A 2 37.81 -11.93 0.02
C SER A 2 36.85 -10.81 0.43
N SER A 3 36.33 -10.04 -0.52
CA SER A 3 35.26 -9.08 -0.26
C SER A 3 34.08 -9.83 0.33
N LEU A 4 33.67 -9.43 1.54
CA LEU A 4 32.49 -9.95 2.22
C LEU A 4 31.25 -9.72 1.36
N ASP A 5 30.42 -10.76 1.22
CA ASP A 5 29.07 -10.69 0.66
C ASP A 5 28.26 -9.65 1.47
N ALA A 6 28.14 -8.43 0.96
CA ALA A 6 27.37 -7.39 1.61
C ALA A 6 25.87 -7.71 1.44
N PHE A 7 25.16 -7.85 2.56
CA PHE A 7 23.71 -8.06 2.58
C PHE A 7 22.99 -6.75 2.92
N LEU A 8 21.84 -6.55 2.29
CA LEU A 8 20.84 -5.56 2.68
C LEU A 8 19.75 -6.28 3.48
N GLU A 9 19.26 -5.64 4.54
CA GLU A 9 18.17 -6.16 5.37
C GLU A 9 16.95 -5.25 5.25
N HIS A 10 15.78 -5.84 4.99
CA HIS A 10 14.52 -5.10 4.94
C HIS A 10 14.13 -4.66 6.36
N PRO A 11 13.80 -3.38 6.60
CA PRO A 11 13.65 -2.82 7.94
C PRO A 11 12.50 -3.45 8.75
N ASN A 12 11.45 -3.93 8.09
CA ASN A 12 10.25 -4.43 8.76
C ASN A 12 10.13 -5.96 8.75
N SER A 13 10.58 -6.62 7.68
CA SER A 13 10.46 -8.08 7.53
C SER A 13 11.74 -8.83 7.92
N HIS A 14 12.85 -8.12 8.14
CA HIS A 14 14.17 -8.69 8.40
C HIS A 14 14.68 -9.64 7.29
N GLU A 15 14.05 -9.63 6.12
CA GLU A 15 14.51 -10.39 4.96
C GLU A 15 15.83 -9.82 4.47
N LYS A 16 16.77 -10.72 4.14
CA LYS A 16 18.10 -10.36 3.67
C LYS A 16 18.24 -10.65 2.18
N ILE A 17 18.80 -9.71 1.44
CA ILE A 17 19.16 -9.85 0.03
C ILE A 17 20.63 -9.49 -0.16
N ARG A 18 21.34 -10.20 -1.04
CA ARG A 18 22.70 -9.82 -1.41
C ARG A 18 22.67 -8.49 -2.16
N GLN A 19 23.64 -7.63 -1.91
CA GLN A 19 23.69 -6.31 -2.53
C GLN A 19 23.79 -6.38 -4.06
N GLU A 20 24.40 -7.43 -4.61
CA GLU A 20 24.49 -7.69 -6.05
C GLU A 20 23.14 -8.08 -6.69
N ASP A 21 22.27 -8.74 -5.94
CA ASP A 21 20.93 -9.15 -6.40
C ASP A 21 19.93 -7.98 -6.33
N TYR A 22 20.25 -6.93 -5.58
CA TYR A 22 19.35 -5.81 -5.34
C TYR A 22 19.33 -4.81 -6.51
N ILE A 23 18.22 -4.79 -7.25
CA ILE A 23 18.01 -3.83 -8.33
C ILE A 23 17.45 -2.51 -7.77
N ALA A 24 18.36 -1.61 -7.36
CA ALA A 24 17.99 -0.28 -6.83
C ALA A 24 17.10 0.53 -7.78
N GLY A 25 17.22 0.30 -9.09
CA GLY A 25 16.35 0.85 -10.13
C GLY A 25 14.88 0.53 -9.92
N LEU A 26 14.58 -0.75 -9.68
CA LEU A 26 13.24 -1.28 -9.51
C LEU A 26 12.61 -0.76 -8.21
N ALA A 27 13.34 -0.87 -7.10
CA ALA A 27 12.86 -0.43 -5.79
C ALA A 27 12.45 1.05 -5.79
N LYS A 28 13.28 1.93 -6.39
CA LYS A 28 12.96 3.36 -6.53
C LYS A 28 11.78 3.61 -7.45
N GLY A 29 11.61 2.80 -8.49
CA GLY A 29 10.46 2.89 -9.39
C GLY A 29 9.14 2.57 -8.68
N LEU A 30 9.13 1.52 -7.85
CA LEU A 30 7.97 1.12 -7.05
C LEU A 30 7.65 2.17 -5.98
N ALA A 31 8.66 2.59 -5.21
CA ALA A 31 8.50 3.65 -4.19
C ALA A 31 7.94 4.94 -4.78
N LEU A 32 8.27 5.25 -6.04
CA LEU A 32 7.73 6.44 -6.73
C LEU A 32 6.27 6.28 -7.13
N LEU A 33 5.83 5.08 -7.52
CA LEU A 33 4.40 4.81 -7.75
C LEU A 33 3.59 4.86 -6.45
N GLU A 34 4.16 4.38 -5.36
CA GLU A 34 3.55 4.40 -4.02
C GLU A 34 3.51 5.80 -3.40
N ALA A 35 4.34 6.74 -3.87
CA ALA A 35 4.33 8.12 -3.39
C ALA A 35 3.02 8.88 -3.71
N PHE A 36 2.24 8.42 -4.70
CA PHE A 36 0.94 8.97 -5.05
C PHE A 36 -0.15 8.36 -4.15
N GLY A 37 -0.92 9.21 -3.46
CA GLY A 37 -1.89 8.76 -2.46
C GLY A 37 -3.23 9.50 -2.56
N THR A 38 -4.18 9.10 -1.71
CA THR A 38 -5.49 9.75 -1.57
C THR A 38 -5.40 11.18 -1.07
N ASP A 39 -4.36 11.51 -0.30
CA ASP A 39 -4.06 12.85 0.19
C ASP A 39 -3.49 13.77 -0.91
N ARG A 40 -2.79 13.21 -1.90
CA ARG A 40 -2.18 13.93 -3.02
C ARG A 40 -2.15 13.08 -4.30
N GLN A 41 -3.21 13.24 -5.09
CA GLN A 41 -3.35 12.56 -6.39
C GLN A 41 -2.39 13.08 -7.47
N ARG A 42 -1.87 14.31 -7.29
CA ARG A 42 -0.97 14.99 -8.23
C ARG A 42 0.30 15.46 -7.53
N LEU A 43 1.46 15.12 -8.09
CA LEU A 43 2.77 15.49 -7.54
C LEU A 43 3.68 16.06 -8.62
N ASN A 44 4.45 17.10 -8.27
CA ASN A 44 5.55 17.59 -9.10
C ASN A 44 6.88 16.90 -8.73
N VAL A 45 7.93 17.13 -9.53
CA VAL A 45 9.24 16.48 -9.35
C VAL A 45 9.84 16.72 -7.96
N THR A 46 9.68 17.93 -7.41
CA THR A 46 10.21 18.28 -6.09
C THR A 46 9.51 17.49 -5.00
N GLN A 47 8.18 17.44 -5.02
CA GLN A 47 7.38 16.70 -4.05
C GLN A 47 7.69 15.20 -4.11
N VAL A 48 7.88 14.64 -5.31
CA VAL A 48 8.27 13.24 -5.48
C VAL A 48 9.66 12.97 -4.90
N ALA A 49 10.63 13.84 -5.18
CA ALA A 49 11.98 13.72 -4.64
C ALA A 49 11.99 13.77 -3.10
N GLU A 50 11.24 14.69 -2.51
CA GLU A 50 11.09 14.81 -1.05
C GLU A 50 10.44 13.56 -0.44
N ARG A 51 9.35 13.05 -1.04
CA ARG A 51 8.65 11.87 -0.52
C ARG A 51 9.45 10.58 -0.62
N THR A 52 10.23 10.42 -1.68
CA THR A 52 10.97 9.17 -1.96
C THR A 52 12.43 9.20 -1.49
N GLY A 53 12.91 10.34 -1.00
CA GLY A 53 14.29 10.49 -0.52
C GLY A 53 15.35 10.42 -1.64
N ILE A 54 14.98 10.63 -2.90
CA ILE A 54 15.91 10.59 -4.05
C ILE A 54 16.19 11.99 -4.58
N SER A 55 17.29 12.14 -5.34
CA SER A 55 17.60 13.44 -5.98
C SER A 55 16.54 13.84 -7.00
N ARG A 56 16.30 15.16 -7.17
CA ARG A 56 15.37 15.69 -8.19
C ARG A 56 15.69 15.18 -9.60
N THR A 57 16.98 15.03 -9.93
CA THR A 57 17.44 14.48 -11.21
C THR A 57 17.01 13.02 -11.39
N ALA A 58 17.13 12.19 -10.34
CA ALA A 58 16.66 10.82 -10.36
C ALA A 58 15.13 10.76 -10.49
N ALA A 59 14.40 11.51 -9.64
CA ALA A 59 12.94 11.57 -9.66
C ALA A 59 12.40 11.92 -11.05
N ARG A 60 12.98 12.94 -11.72
CA ARG A 60 12.59 13.33 -13.08
C ARG A 60 12.77 12.18 -14.09
N ARG A 61 13.86 11.41 -13.99
CA ARG A 61 14.11 10.26 -14.89
C ARG A 61 13.07 9.16 -14.67
N TYR A 62 12.80 8.80 -13.42
CA TYR A 62 11.77 7.81 -13.10
C TYR A 62 10.37 8.23 -13.55
N LEU A 63 9.97 9.48 -13.29
CA LEU A 63 8.68 10.02 -13.72
C LEU A 63 8.52 9.94 -15.24
N LYS A 64 9.56 10.30 -16.00
CA LYS A 64 9.56 10.16 -17.47
C LYS A 64 9.43 8.69 -17.89
N THR A 65 10.14 7.78 -17.26
CA THR A 65 10.05 6.34 -17.56
C THR A 65 8.66 5.80 -17.25
N LEU A 66 8.09 6.13 -16.09
CA LEU A 66 6.75 5.67 -15.70
C LEU A 66 5.65 6.28 -16.58
N LYS A 67 5.81 7.53 -17.05
CA LYS A 67 4.96 8.11 -18.11
C LYS A 67 5.07 7.32 -19.40
N TYR A 68 6.30 7.05 -19.86
CA TYR A 68 6.54 6.27 -21.08
C TYR A 68 5.92 4.86 -21.01
N LEU A 69 6.00 4.21 -19.84
CA LEU A 69 5.37 2.91 -19.58
C LEU A 69 3.84 2.99 -19.41
N GLY A 70 3.26 4.19 -19.40
CA GLY A 70 1.83 4.45 -19.29
C GLY A 70 1.26 4.32 -17.89
N TYR A 71 2.09 4.30 -16.85
CA TYR A 71 1.64 4.29 -15.44
C TYR A 71 1.33 5.68 -14.90
N LEU A 72 1.94 6.71 -15.49
CA LEU A 72 1.70 8.11 -15.14
C LEU A 72 1.24 8.91 -16.36
N GLU A 73 0.49 9.97 -16.10
CA GLU A 73 0.25 11.04 -17.05
C GLU A 73 0.70 12.38 -16.46
N THR A 74 0.85 13.41 -17.28
CA THR A 74 1.32 14.73 -16.82
C THR A 74 0.77 15.88 -17.67
N ASP A 75 0.63 17.04 -17.03
CA ASP A 75 0.39 18.34 -17.67
C ASP A 75 1.69 19.16 -17.79
N GLU A 76 2.84 18.48 -17.82
CA GLU A 76 4.21 19.00 -17.78
C GLU A 76 4.64 19.62 -16.43
N HIS A 77 3.70 19.91 -15.53
CA HIS A 77 3.99 20.45 -14.19
C HIS A 77 3.79 19.41 -13.09
N TYR A 78 2.69 18.66 -13.17
CA TYR A 78 2.30 17.62 -12.22
C TYR A 78 2.15 16.28 -12.91
N PHE A 79 2.39 15.21 -12.16
CA PHE A 79 2.18 13.83 -12.56
C PHE A 79 1.04 13.22 -11.75
N TRP A 80 0.33 12.25 -12.30
CA TRP A 80 -0.69 11.46 -11.60
C TRP A 80 -0.75 10.03 -12.14
N LEU A 81 -1.23 9.10 -11.32
CA LEU A 81 -1.43 7.70 -11.70
C LEU A 81 -2.49 7.57 -12.81
N THR A 82 -2.25 6.68 -13.77
CA THR A 82 -3.27 6.26 -14.74
C THR A 82 -3.97 4.99 -14.25
N HIS A 83 -5.09 4.64 -14.89
CA HIS A 83 -5.81 3.38 -14.63
C HIS A 83 -4.93 2.12 -14.82
N ARG A 84 -3.75 2.21 -15.46
CA ARG A 84 -2.85 1.08 -15.66
C ARG A 84 -2.40 0.43 -14.35
N VAL A 85 -2.34 1.19 -13.25
CA VAL A 85 -2.02 0.65 -11.92
C VAL A 85 -3.04 -0.39 -11.44
N LEU A 86 -4.30 -0.32 -11.92
CA LEU A 86 -5.35 -1.29 -11.57
C LEU A 86 -5.04 -2.70 -12.05
N ARG A 87 -4.11 -2.87 -13.02
CA ARG A 87 -3.66 -4.20 -13.45
C ARG A 87 -3.04 -5.00 -12.30
N PHE A 88 -2.32 -4.34 -11.39
CA PHE A 88 -1.74 -5.00 -10.21
C PHE A 88 -2.83 -5.46 -9.24
N SER A 89 -3.79 -4.57 -8.95
CA SER A 89 -4.92 -4.86 -8.07
C SER A 89 -5.79 -6.00 -8.61
N SER A 90 -6.13 -5.96 -9.90
CA SER A 90 -6.93 -7.02 -10.53
C SER A 90 -6.24 -8.39 -10.49
N SER A 91 -4.93 -8.44 -10.74
CA SER A 91 -4.16 -9.68 -10.59
C SER A 91 -4.20 -10.20 -9.16
N TYR A 92 -3.94 -9.34 -8.16
CA TYR A 92 -3.99 -9.74 -6.76
C TYR A 92 -5.37 -10.27 -6.35
N LEU A 93 -6.45 -9.52 -6.63
CA LEU A 93 -7.81 -9.90 -6.22
C LEU A 93 -8.30 -11.17 -6.91
N SER A 94 -7.84 -11.46 -8.13
CA SER A 94 -8.23 -12.68 -8.86
C SER A 94 -7.45 -13.92 -8.42
N SER A 95 -6.19 -13.76 -7.99
CA SER A 95 -5.31 -14.87 -7.59
C SER A 95 -5.29 -15.14 -6.09
N ALA A 96 -5.54 -14.15 -5.24
CA ALA A 96 -5.42 -14.28 -3.79
C ALA A 96 -6.55 -15.15 -3.22
N HIS A 97 -6.18 -16.23 -2.52
CA HIS A 97 -7.12 -17.21 -1.99
C HIS A 97 -8.09 -16.61 -0.95
N LEU A 98 -7.57 -15.83 0.01
CA LEU A 98 -8.36 -15.30 1.12
C LEU A 98 -9.47 -14.34 0.65
N PRO A 99 -9.20 -13.27 -0.13
CA PRO A 99 -10.26 -12.43 -0.68
C PRO A 99 -11.32 -13.22 -1.46
N LYS A 100 -10.87 -14.14 -2.31
CA LYS A 100 -11.74 -14.93 -3.19
C LYS A 100 -12.73 -15.79 -2.41
N VAL A 101 -12.27 -16.47 -1.36
CA VAL A 101 -13.13 -17.30 -0.51
C VAL A 101 -14.01 -16.45 0.39
N ALA A 102 -13.45 -15.40 0.99
CA ALA A 102 -14.16 -14.55 1.94
C ALA A 102 -15.32 -13.77 1.32
N GLN A 103 -15.18 -13.33 0.07
CA GLN A 103 -16.13 -12.38 -0.54
C GLN A 103 -17.57 -12.90 -0.54
N SER A 104 -17.78 -14.19 -0.81
CA SER A 104 -19.12 -14.79 -0.79
C SER A 104 -19.76 -14.76 0.60
N PHE A 105 -18.98 -14.99 1.66
CA PHE A 105 -19.46 -14.92 3.04
C PHE A 105 -19.77 -13.48 3.47
N LEU A 106 -18.93 -12.52 3.10
CA LEU A 106 -19.18 -11.10 3.37
C LEU A 106 -20.48 -10.64 2.70
N ASN A 107 -20.72 -11.05 1.46
CA ASN A 107 -21.94 -10.74 0.71
C ASN A 107 -23.18 -11.32 1.41
N LEU A 108 -23.10 -12.57 1.90
CA LEU A 108 -24.18 -13.21 2.64
C LEU A 108 -24.50 -12.49 3.95
N LEU A 109 -23.47 -12.14 4.74
CA LEU A 109 -23.63 -11.39 5.99
C LEU A 109 -24.23 -10.01 5.74
N CYS A 110 -23.77 -9.33 4.69
CA CYS A 110 -24.28 -8.02 4.30
C CYS A 110 -25.76 -8.11 3.90
N ALA A 111 -26.13 -9.10 3.09
CA ALA A 111 -27.52 -9.32 2.67
C ALA A 111 -28.46 -9.62 3.85
N GLN A 112 -27.98 -10.36 4.86
CA GLN A 112 -28.78 -10.73 6.04
C GLN A 112 -28.93 -9.61 7.07
N THR A 113 -27.89 -8.79 7.24
CA THR A 113 -27.85 -7.80 8.34
C THR A 113 -28.01 -6.37 7.87
N SER A 114 -27.91 -6.11 6.57
CA SER A 114 -27.79 -4.77 6.00
C SER A 114 -26.69 -3.95 6.68
N LEU A 115 -25.56 -4.59 7.00
CA LEU A 115 -24.36 -3.96 7.53
C LEU A 115 -23.18 -4.12 6.56
N THR A 116 -22.19 -3.25 6.70
CA THR A 116 -20.94 -3.34 5.94
C THR A 116 -19.94 -4.23 6.66
N PHE A 117 -19.30 -5.12 5.92
CA PHE A 117 -18.25 -6.01 6.43
C PHE A 117 -17.00 -5.91 5.56
N SER A 118 -15.83 -6.00 6.19
CA SER A 118 -14.55 -6.07 5.50
C SER A 118 -13.65 -7.11 6.15
N ILE A 119 -12.79 -7.71 5.34
CA ILE A 119 -11.59 -8.38 5.80
C ILE A 119 -10.42 -7.47 5.50
N VAL A 120 -9.58 -7.27 6.51
CA VAL A 120 -8.38 -6.45 6.42
C VAL A 120 -7.15 -7.29 6.74
N VAL A 121 -6.01 -6.89 6.19
CA VAL A 121 -4.69 -7.40 6.56
C VAL A 121 -3.89 -6.30 7.23
N LEU A 122 -2.98 -6.68 8.13
CA LEU A 122 -1.97 -5.78 8.66
C LEU A 122 -0.84 -5.67 7.62
N ASP A 123 -0.47 -4.45 7.30
CA ASP A 123 0.64 -4.14 6.41
C ASP A 123 1.43 -2.97 6.99
N ASP A 124 2.64 -3.25 7.47
CA ASP A 124 3.45 -2.32 8.27
C ASP A 124 2.65 -1.67 9.43
N ASN A 125 2.42 -0.36 9.36
CA ASN A 125 1.69 0.42 10.36
C ASN A 125 0.22 0.64 10.00
N GLU A 126 -0.28 -0.01 8.95
CA GLU A 126 -1.59 0.22 8.38
C GLU A 126 -2.40 -1.07 8.32
N VAL A 127 -3.72 -0.91 8.22
CA VAL A 127 -4.63 -1.98 7.82
C VAL A 127 -5.17 -1.72 6.43
N VAL A 128 -5.24 -2.78 5.63
CA VAL A 128 -5.66 -2.73 4.23
C VAL A 128 -6.85 -3.65 4.00
N PRO A 129 -8.05 -3.12 3.66
CA PRO A 129 -9.17 -3.95 3.25
C PRO A 129 -8.88 -4.68 1.94
N ILE A 130 -8.95 -6.01 2.00
CA ILE A 130 -8.69 -6.91 0.85
C ILE A 130 -9.96 -7.60 0.35
N ALA A 131 -11.03 -7.61 1.15
CA ALA A 131 -12.38 -8.00 0.74
C ALA A 131 -13.40 -7.15 1.50
N ARG A 132 -14.54 -6.82 0.86
CA ARG A 132 -15.56 -5.96 1.46
C ARG A 132 -16.93 -6.22 0.83
N SER A 133 -17.98 -6.19 1.64
CA SER A 133 -19.37 -6.12 1.17
C SER A 133 -20.09 -4.95 1.84
N TYR A 134 -20.89 -4.23 1.05
CA TYR A 134 -21.69 -3.09 1.49
C TYR A 134 -22.93 -2.97 0.60
N LEU A 135 -23.99 -2.35 1.12
CA LEU A 135 -25.12 -1.94 0.30
C LEU A 135 -24.82 -0.59 -0.36
N PRO A 136 -25.13 -0.39 -1.65
CA PRO A 136 -24.87 0.89 -2.33
C PRO A 136 -25.45 2.11 -1.62
N GLN A 137 -26.59 1.97 -0.92
CA GLN A 137 -27.21 3.06 -0.15
C GLN A 137 -26.48 3.37 1.17
N GLN A 138 -25.59 2.49 1.62
CA GLN A 138 -24.86 2.57 2.90
C GLN A 138 -23.38 2.93 2.75
N ASP A 139 -22.90 3.21 1.53
CA ASP A 139 -21.52 3.66 1.28
C ASP A 139 -21.24 5.10 1.77
N ASN A 140 -22.07 5.59 2.69
CA ASN A 140 -22.00 6.91 3.32
C ASN A 140 -21.05 6.93 4.53
N LEU A 141 -20.19 5.93 4.73
CA LEU A 141 -19.20 5.96 5.81
C LEU A 141 -18.11 7.00 5.46
N ARG A 142 -18.37 8.25 5.89
CA ARG A 142 -17.58 9.48 5.72
C ARG A 142 -16.21 9.46 6.43
N VAL A 143 -15.53 8.32 6.49
CA VAL A 143 -14.14 8.25 7.00
C VAL A 143 -13.18 8.85 5.97
N SER A 144 -13.55 8.82 4.69
CA SER A 144 -12.83 9.45 3.58
C SER A 144 -13.85 10.11 2.64
N PRO A 145 -13.55 11.28 2.04
CA PRO A 145 -14.39 11.89 1.01
C PRO A 145 -14.60 11.00 -0.23
N TYR A 146 -13.83 9.91 -0.33
CA TYR A 146 -13.91 8.90 -1.40
C TYR A 146 -14.49 7.55 -0.92
N GLY A 147 -15.02 7.47 0.30
CA GLY A 147 -15.49 6.22 0.91
C GLY A 147 -14.34 5.27 1.30
N MET A 148 -14.68 4.08 1.80
CA MET A 148 -13.72 3.03 2.13
C MET A 148 -13.85 1.89 1.11
N HIS A 149 -12.86 1.77 0.24
CA HIS A 149 -12.72 0.80 -0.84
C HIS A 149 -11.56 -0.18 -0.59
N LEU A 150 -11.44 -1.18 -1.45
CA LEU A 150 -10.33 -2.13 -1.43
C LEU A 150 -9.01 -1.40 -1.66
N GLY A 151 -7.98 -1.77 -0.91
CA GLY A 151 -6.66 -1.14 -0.99
C GLY A 151 -6.56 0.22 -0.28
N ASN A 152 -7.61 0.73 0.36
CA ASN A 152 -7.42 1.87 1.28
C ASN A 152 -6.47 1.47 2.41
N ARG A 153 -5.65 2.42 2.83
CA ARG A 153 -4.72 2.27 3.95
C ARG A 153 -5.17 3.15 5.11
N LEU A 154 -5.30 2.55 6.28
CA LEU A 154 -5.73 3.23 7.51
C LEU A 154 -4.73 2.91 8.62
N PRO A 155 -4.37 3.85 9.51
CA PRO A 155 -3.42 3.56 10.58
C PRO A 155 -3.93 2.42 11.49
N ALA A 156 -3.10 1.41 11.70
CA ALA A 156 -3.48 0.21 12.46
C ALA A 156 -3.84 0.55 13.91
N HIS A 157 -3.09 1.44 14.56
CA HIS A 157 -3.38 1.89 15.93
C HIS A 157 -4.72 2.62 16.08
N ALA A 158 -5.21 3.23 15.00
CA ALA A 158 -6.41 4.07 15.00
C ALA A 158 -7.68 3.31 14.58
N THR A 159 -7.59 2.03 14.25
CA THR A 159 -8.74 1.22 13.80
C THR A 159 -9.03 0.07 14.76
N SER A 160 -10.30 -0.33 14.88
CA SER A 160 -10.67 -1.50 15.70
C SER A 160 -10.05 -2.78 15.18
N THR A 161 -10.05 -2.98 13.86
CA THR A 161 -9.44 -4.14 13.21
C THR A 161 -7.93 -4.14 13.35
N GLY A 162 -7.26 -2.99 13.24
CA GLY A 162 -5.82 -2.89 13.45
C GLY A 162 -5.42 -3.19 14.90
N LYS A 163 -6.16 -2.70 15.89
CA LYS A 163 -5.93 -3.07 17.30
C LYS A 163 -6.06 -4.56 17.55
N VAL A 164 -7.06 -5.22 16.97
CA VAL A 164 -7.23 -6.69 17.08
C VAL A 164 -6.06 -7.43 16.42
N LEU A 165 -5.64 -7.02 15.23
CA LEU A 165 -4.51 -7.63 14.53
C LEU A 165 -3.18 -7.44 15.29
N LEU A 166 -2.93 -6.24 15.82
CA LEU A 166 -1.74 -5.94 16.62
C LEU A 166 -1.74 -6.75 17.93
N ALA A 167 -2.89 -6.89 18.59
CA ALA A 167 -2.99 -7.69 19.81
C ALA A 167 -2.76 -9.20 19.58
N ALA A 168 -2.92 -9.67 18.35
CA ALA A 168 -2.67 -11.06 17.96
C ALA A 168 -1.21 -11.35 17.59
N LEU A 169 -0.34 -10.33 17.49
CA LEU A 169 1.08 -10.51 17.25
C LEU A 169 1.78 -11.12 18.48
N PRO A 170 2.91 -11.82 18.31
CA PRO A 170 3.80 -12.17 19.44
C PRO A 170 4.21 -10.91 20.21
N GLU A 171 4.36 -11.01 21.53
CA GLU A 171 4.69 -9.87 22.41
C GLU A 171 5.92 -9.08 21.94
N GLU A 172 6.99 -9.78 21.54
CA GLU A 172 8.20 -9.15 20.97
C GLU A 172 7.92 -8.34 19.69
N ALA A 173 7.04 -8.85 18.82
CA ALA A 173 6.64 -8.15 17.61
C ALA A 173 5.75 -6.94 17.92
N GLN A 174 4.91 -7.00 18.97
CA GLN A 174 4.15 -5.84 19.45
C GLN A 174 5.08 -4.73 19.95
N HIS A 175 6.07 -5.07 20.78
CA HIS A 175 7.06 -4.12 21.27
C HIS A 175 7.88 -3.50 20.15
N THR A 176 8.32 -4.33 19.19
CA THR A 176 9.03 -3.86 18.00
C THR A 176 8.17 -2.91 17.16
N TRP A 177 6.90 -3.26 16.94
CA TRP A 177 5.96 -2.42 16.21
C TRP A 177 5.76 -1.06 16.89
N VAL A 178 5.53 -1.03 18.22
CA VAL A 178 5.38 0.22 18.98
C VAL A 178 6.66 1.06 18.91
N LYS A 179 7.84 0.44 18.97
CA LYS A 179 9.12 1.15 18.86
C LYS A 179 9.34 1.74 17.46
N ASN A 180 8.93 1.03 16.41
CA ASN A 180 9.15 1.45 15.03
C ASN A 180 8.18 2.54 14.57
N TYR A 181 6.91 2.46 15.00
CA TYR A 181 5.85 3.33 14.47
C TYR A 181 5.30 4.33 15.47
N GLY A 182 5.41 4.07 16.78
CA GLY A 182 4.97 4.96 17.84
C GLY A 182 3.46 5.31 17.84
N LEU A 183 3.04 5.95 18.92
CA LEU A 183 1.89 6.84 18.99
C LEU A 183 2.42 8.24 19.29
#